data_AF-A0A2V7SCC2-F1
#
_entry.id   AF-A0A2V7SCC2-F1
#
_cell.length_a   1.000
_cell.length_b   1.000
_cell.length_c   1.000
_cell.angle_alpha   90.00
_cell.angle_beta   90.00
_cell.angle_gamma   90.00
#
_symmetry.space_group_name_H-M   'P 1'
#
loop_
_entity.id
_entity.type
_entity.pdbx_description
1 polymer ?
#
loop_
_entity_poly.entity_id
_entity_poly.type
_entity_poly.pdbx_seq_one_letter_code
_entity_poly.pdbx_strand_id
1 'polypeptide(L)'
;GGGGGGGGGGDATRVTAARERLSRTFQAWRDAAPAVAAIADHSAPAREGIPLALELADLGAAGQEALSYLAAATPAPQAWRDDRAALLERLERPQAHLRLAVLPAMRELIQAAGGGR
;
A
#
# COMPACT_ATOMS: atom_id res chain seq x y z
N GLY A 1 -34.83 28.09 15.08
CA GLY A 1 -33.89 27.64 14.03
C GLY A 1 -32.55 27.47 14.70
N GLY A 2 -31.83 26.35 14.62
CA GLY A 2 -31.58 25.52 13.43
C GLY A 2 -30.62 26.29 12.53
N GLY A 3 -29.36 25.91 12.28
CA GLY A 3 -28.56 24.77 12.71
C GLY A 3 -27.23 24.78 11.92
N GLY A 4 -26.25 23.98 12.36
CA GLY A 4 -25.25 23.36 11.48
C GLY A 4 -23.99 24.16 11.11
N GLY A 5 -23.01 24.18 12.01
CA GLY A 5 -21.63 24.55 11.68
C GLY A 5 -20.64 23.69 12.47
N GLY A 6 -20.29 22.49 11.97
CA GLY A 6 -19.40 21.60 12.70
C GLY A 6 -18.83 20.39 11.95
N GLY A 7 -18.91 20.33 10.62
CA GLY A 7 -18.48 19.15 9.84
C GLY A 7 -17.01 19.10 9.43
N GLY A 8 -16.41 20.25 9.07
CA GLY A 8 -15.13 20.27 8.34
C GLY A 8 -13.89 19.83 9.13
N GLY A 9 -13.85 20.09 10.44
CA GLY A 9 -12.70 19.71 11.29
C GLY A 9 -12.59 18.21 11.56
N GLY A 10 -13.74 17.52 11.64
CA GLY A 10 -13.78 16.08 11.90
C GLY A 10 -13.28 15.26 10.71
N ASP A 11 -13.61 15.68 9.49
CA ASP A 11 -13.19 14.99 8.27
C ASP A 11 -11.68 15.09 8.04
N ALA A 12 -11.11 16.30 8.14
CA ALA A 12 -9.67 16.50 8.00
C ALA A 12 -8.88 15.67 9.04
N THR A 13 -9.37 15.62 10.28
CA THR A 13 -8.76 14.81 11.35
C THR A 13 -8.81 13.32 11.02
N ARG A 14 -9.95 12.81 10.52
CA ARG A 14 -10.08 11.41 10.11
C ARG A 14 -9.17 11.05 8.94
N VAL A 15 -9.05 11.93 7.95
CA VAL A 15 -8.16 11.72 6.78
C VAL A 15 -6.70 11.63 7.23
N THR A 16 -6.25 12.54 8.10
CA THR A 16 -4.90 12.49 8.66
C THR A 16 -4.65 11.18 9.41
N ALA A 17 -5.57 10.79 10.30
CA ALA A 17 -5.44 9.54 11.06
C ALA A 17 -5.45 8.28 10.17
N ALA A 18 -6.28 8.27 9.12
CA ALA A 18 -6.32 7.18 8.14
C ALA A 18 -4.99 7.09 7.37
N ARG A 19 -4.46 8.23 6.94
CA ARG A 19 -3.18 8.30 6.24
C ARG A 19 -2.01 7.82 7.09
N GLU A 20 -1.93 8.24 8.34
CA GLU A 20 -0.90 7.77 9.26
C GLU A 20 -0.98 6.26 9.49
N ARG A 21 -2.20 5.73 9.62
CA ARG A 21 -2.41 4.29 9.76
C ARG A 21 -1.93 3.53 8.53
N LEU A 22 -2.31 3.98 7.33
CA LEU A 22 -1.84 3.40 6.08
C LEU A 22 -0.32 3.47 5.94
N SER A 23 0.29 4.60 6.32
CA SER A 23 1.74 4.74 6.31
C SER A 23 2.41 3.69 7.20
N ARG A 24 1.95 3.51 8.44
CA ARG A 24 2.47 2.46 9.34
C ARG A 24 2.26 1.05 8.77
N THR A 25 1.11 0.78 8.16
CA THR A 25 0.84 -0.51 7.51
C THR A 25 1.83 -0.77 6.38
N PHE A 26 2.04 0.19 5.49
CA PHE A 26 2.97 0.03 4.37
C PHE A 26 4.43 -0.06 4.83
N GLN A 27 4.80 0.62 5.91
CA GLN A 27 6.12 0.45 6.53
C GLN A 27 6.28 -0.99 7.04
N ALA A 28 5.31 -1.52 7.78
CA ALA A 28 5.37 -2.89 8.27
C ALA A 28 5.46 -3.93 7.13
N TRP A 29 4.83 -3.68 5.98
CA TRP A 29 4.98 -4.55 4.81
C TRP A 29 6.37 -4.49 4.18
N ARG A 30 6.98 -3.30 4.09
CA ARG A 30 8.38 -3.15 3.66
C ARG A 30 9.34 -3.89 4.56
N ASP A 31 9.08 -3.86 5.86
CA ASP A 31 9.92 -4.49 6.87
C ASP A 31 9.69 -6.02 6.95
N ALA A 32 8.67 -6.56 6.28
CA ALA A 32 8.37 -7.98 6.29
C ALA A 32 9.45 -8.83 5.60
N ALA A 33 9.99 -8.37 4.47
CA ALA A 33 11.04 -9.08 3.74
C ALA A 33 12.30 -9.35 4.58
N PRO A 34 12.96 -8.33 5.18
CA PRO A 34 14.13 -8.57 6.02
C PRO A 34 13.79 -9.38 7.29
N ALA A 35 12.59 -9.21 7.87
CA ALA A 35 12.16 -9.98 9.03
C ALA A 35 12.01 -11.48 8.70
N VAL A 36 11.37 -11.81 7.57
CA VAL A 36 11.21 -13.21 7.12
C VAL A 36 12.56 -13.83 6.75
N ALA A 37 13.44 -13.06 6.09
CA ALA A 37 14.79 -13.52 5.77
C ALA A 37 15.59 -13.91 7.04
N ALA A 38 15.55 -13.08 8.08
CA ALA A 38 16.22 -13.39 9.35
C ALA A 38 15.68 -14.66 10.03
N ILE A 39 14.38 -14.94 9.92
CA ILE A 39 13.79 -16.19 10.43
C ILE A 39 14.24 -17.37 9.56
N ALA A 40 14.30 -17.19 8.24
CA ALA A 40 14.66 -18.20 7.26
C ALA A 40 16.13 -18.66 7.35
N ASP A 41 17.00 -17.84 7.94
CA ASP A 41 18.38 -18.23 8.29
C ASP A 41 18.43 -19.35 9.34
N HIS A 42 17.38 -19.47 10.16
CA HIS A 42 17.28 -20.44 11.25
C HIS A 42 16.16 -21.46 11.07
N SER A 43 15.32 -21.32 10.04
CA SER A 43 14.15 -22.17 9.81
C SER A 43 13.92 -22.41 8.31
N ALA A 44 14.13 -23.65 7.85
CA ALA A 44 13.91 -24.02 6.45
C ALA A 44 12.47 -23.79 5.97
N PRO A 45 11.41 -24.11 6.75
CA PRO A 45 10.03 -23.81 6.34
C PRO A 45 9.76 -22.32 6.11
N ALA A 46 10.44 -21.42 6.85
CA ALA A 46 10.24 -19.98 6.68
C ALA A 46 10.74 -19.44 5.33
N ARG A 47 11.60 -20.19 4.61
CA ARG A 47 12.07 -19.83 3.26
C ARG A 47 10.94 -19.77 2.24
N GLU A 48 9.89 -20.56 2.44
CA GLU A 48 8.69 -20.56 1.58
C GLU A 48 7.96 -19.21 1.62
N GLY A 49 8.12 -18.45 2.71
CA GLY A 49 7.51 -17.12 2.88
C GLY A 49 8.29 -15.97 2.24
N ILE A 50 9.55 -16.18 1.84
CA ILE A 50 10.41 -15.11 1.30
C ILE A 50 9.80 -14.44 0.06
N PRO A 51 9.30 -15.18 -0.96
CA PRO A 51 8.71 -14.56 -2.14
C PRO A 51 7.54 -13.64 -1.79
N LEU A 52 6.62 -14.10 -0.93
CA LEU A 52 5.47 -13.31 -0.48
C LEU A 52 5.90 -12.07 0.32
N ALA A 53 6.94 -12.19 1.15
CA ALA A 53 7.45 -11.06 1.92
C ALA A 53 8.07 -9.97 1.03
N LEU A 54 8.75 -10.36 -0.06
CA LEU A 54 9.26 -9.42 -1.07
C LEU A 54 8.12 -8.72 -1.81
N GLU A 55 7.08 -9.45 -2.19
CA GLU A 55 5.90 -8.88 -2.84
C GLU A 55 5.14 -7.90 -1.93
N LEU A 56 5.01 -8.22 -0.64
CA LEU A 56 4.49 -7.29 0.35
C LEU A 56 5.37 -6.05 0.48
N ALA A 57 6.70 -6.21 0.42
CA ALA A 57 7.61 -5.07 0.46
C ALA A 57 7.43 -4.15 -0.75
N ASP A 58 7.27 -4.71 -1.96
CA ASP A 58 6.96 -3.96 -3.18
C ASP A 58 5.63 -3.20 -3.04
N LEU A 59 4.58 -3.84 -2.51
CA LEU A 59 3.29 -3.19 -2.24
C LEU A 59 3.41 -2.07 -1.20
N GLY A 60 4.20 -2.29 -0.15
CA GLY A 60 4.47 -1.28 0.87
C GLY A 60 5.21 -0.07 0.29
N ALA A 61 6.17 -0.28 -0.60
CA ALA A 61 6.84 0.80 -1.32
C ALA A 61 5.85 1.58 -2.21
N ALA A 62 5.06 0.87 -3.02
CA ALA A 62 4.04 1.48 -3.88
C ALA A 62 3.01 2.31 -3.08
N GLY A 63 2.56 1.79 -1.93
CA GLY A 63 1.62 2.49 -1.06
C GLY A 63 2.21 3.77 -0.45
N GLN A 64 3.47 3.74 -0.02
CA GLN A 64 4.18 4.92 0.49
C GLN A 64 4.36 5.99 -0.59
N GLU A 65 4.74 5.59 -1.80
CA GLU A 65 4.83 6.48 -2.96
C GLU A 65 3.46 7.10 -3.28
N ALA A 66 2.39 6.31 -3.31
CA ALA A 66 1.04 6.83 -3.54
C ALA A 66 0.61 7.85 -2.47
N LEU A 67 0.87 7.56 -1.19
CA LEU A 67 0.59 8.50 -0.09
C LEU A 67 1.41 9.79 -0.21
N SER A 68 2.61 9.76 -0.78
CA SER A 68 3.44 10.95 -0.97
C SER A 68 2.89 11.86 -2.08
N TYR A 69 2.45 11.28 -3.21
CA TYR A 69 1.78 12.02 -4.28
C TYR A 69 0.48 12.69 -3.80
N LEU A 70 -0.34 11.94 -3.06
CA LEU A 70 -1.57 12.47 -2.44
C LEU A 70 -1.26 13.60 -1.44
N ALA A 71 -0.15 13.51 -0.70
CA ALA A 71 0.31 14.56 0.21
C ALA A 71 0.62 15.87 -0.49
N ALA A 72 1.35 15.73 -1.58
CA ALA A 72 1.92 16.85 -2.32
C ALA A 72 0.88 17.47 -3.26
N ALA A 73 -0.36 16.94 -3.28
CA ALA A 73 -1.38 17.28 -4.26
C ALA A 73 -0.83 17.25 -5.70
N THR A 74 0.13 16.36 -5.96
CA THR A 74 0.87 16.27 -7.22
C THR A 74 0.53 14.94 -7.85
N PRO A 75 -0.10 14.92 -9.05
CA PRO A 75 -0.42 13.70 -9.75
C PRO A 75 0.83 12.86 -10.00
N ALA A 76 0.74 11.56 -9.71
CA ALA A 76 1.81 10.63 -10.01
C ALA A 76 2.04 10.55 -11.53
N PRO A 77 3.30 10.51 -11.99
CA PRO A 77 3.62 10.38 -13.41
C PRO A 77 2.94 9.16 -14.05
N GLN A 78 2.56 9.27 -15.34
CA GLN A 78 1.93 8.15 -16.05
C GLN A 78 2.82 6.90 -16.04
N ALA A 79 4.12 7.05 -16.29
CA ALA A 79 5.08 5.95 -16.26
C ALA A 79 5.10 5.23 -14.90
N TRP A 80 5.03 5.98 -13.80
CA TRP A 80 4.93 5.38 -12.47
C TRP A 80 3.63 4.57 -12.32
N ARG A 81 2.49 5.10 -12.79
CA ARG A 81 1.21 4.38 -12.73
C ARG A 81 1.23 3.09 -13.55
N ASP A 82 1.84 3.13 -14.73
CA ASP A 82 1.98 1.96 -15.60
C ASP A 82 2.86 0.89 -14.93
N ASP A 83 3.99 1.29 -14.34
CA ASP A 83 4.86 0.39 -13.57
C ASP A 83 4.14 -0.26 -12.38
N ARG A 84 3.32 0.52 -11.66
CA ARG A 84 2.55 0.01 -10.51
C ARG A 84 1.36 -0.85 -10.95
N ALA A 85 0.74 -0.57 -12.09
CA ALA A 85 -0.27 -1.44 -12.68
C ALA A 85 0.32 -2.80 -13.06
N ALA A 86 1.48 -2.83 -13.70
CA ALA A 86 2.20 -4.06 -14.04
C ALA A 86 2.63 -4.85 -12.79
N LEU A 87 3.03 -4.15 -11.70
CA LEU A 87 3.26 -4.78 -10.40
C LEU A 87 1.99 -5.49 -9.90
N LEU A 88 0.84 -4.80 -9.86
CA LEU A 88 -0.41 -5.40 -9.38
C LEU A 88 -0.86 -6.60 -10.22
N GLU A 89 -0.76 -6.51 -11.55
CA GLU A 89 -1.08 -7.61 -12.45
C GLU A 89 -0.19 -8.84 -12.22
N ARG A 90 1.10 -8.63 -11.92
CA ARG A 90 2.01 -9.71 -11.54
C ARG A 90 1.56 -10.38 -10.24
N LEU A 91 1.15 -9.59 -9.25
CA LEU A 91 0.74 -10.06 -7.92
C LEU A 91 -0.66 -10.68 -7.89
N GLU A 92 -1.51 -10.42 -8.88
CA GLU A 92 -2.80 -11.08 -9.04
C GLU A 92 -2.67 -12.57 -9.37
N ARG A 93 -1.51 -12.96 -9.92
CA ARG A 93 -1.19 -14.38 -10.14
C ARG A 93 -0.96 -15.05 -8.79
N PRO A 94 -1.66 -16.16 -8.48
CA PRO A 94 -1.47 -16.85 -7.21
C PRO A 94 -0.01 -17.26 -7.02
N GLN A 95 0.61 -16.79 -5.93
CA GLN A 95 1.87 -17.35 -5.45
C GLN A 95 1.54 -18.51 -4.52
N ALA A 96 1.86 -19.73 -4.95
CA ALA A 96 1.47 -20.95 -4.26
C ALA A 96 -0.05 -21.00 -3.98
N HIS A 97 -0.46 -21.11 -2.71
CA HIS A 97 -1.86 -21.23 -2.26
C HIS A 97 -2.46 -19.91 -1.75
N LEU A 98 -1.75 -18.78 -1.90
CA LEU A 98 -2.15 -17.50 -1.28
C LEU A 98 -2.51 -16.46 -2.34
N ARG A 99 -3.51 -15.63 -2.01
CA ARG A 99 -3.93 -14.47 -2.77
C ARG A 99 -3.92 -13.24 -1.87
N LEU A 100 -3.31 -12.16 -2.33
CA LEU A 100 -3.33 -10.88 -1.64
C LEU A 100 -4.69 -10.19 -1.85
N ALA A 101 -5.55 -10.23 -0.83
CA ALA A 101 -6.88 -9.62 -0.89
C ALA A 101 -6.85 -8.08 -1.01
N VAL A 102 -5.70 -7.45 -0.77
CA VAL A 102 -5.53 -5.99 -0.76
C VAL A 102 -5.30 -5.39 -2.14
N LEU A 103 -5.06 -6.21 -3.17
CA LEU A 103 -4.72 -5.74 -4.52
C LEU A 103 -5.77 -4.80 -5.13
N PRO A 104 -7.10 -5.03 -5.00
CA PRO A 104 -8.09 -4.07 -5.49
C PRO A 104 -7.99 -2.70 -4.81
N ALA A 105 -7.79 -2.67 -3.48
CA ALA A 105 -7.63 -1.42 -2.74
C ALA A 105 -6.34 -0.69 -3.12
N MET A 106 -5.26 -1.43 -3.41
CA MET A 106 -4.01 -0.85 -3.92
C MET A 106 -4.21 -0.21 -5.30
N ARG A 107 -5.01 -0.84 -6.17
CA ARG A 107 -5.35 -0.29 -7.48
C ARG A 107 -6.06 1.06 -7.35
N GLU A 108 -7.07 1.15 -6.48
CA GLU A 108 -7.75 2.40 -6.17
C GLU A 108 -6.80 3.48 -5.64
N LEU A 109 -5.88 3.11 -4.73
CA LEU A 109 -4.90 4.04 -4.18
C LEU A 109 -3.94 4.60 -5.26
N ILE A 110 -3.47 3.73 -6.17
CA ILE A 110 -2.59 4.14 -7.28
C ILE A 110 -3.34 5.06 -8.26
N GLN A 111 -4.60 4.77 -8.56
CA GLN A 111 -5.41 5.62 -9.44
C GLN A 111 -5.69 6.99 -8.80
N ALA A 112 -6.03 7.01 -7.51
CA ALA A 112 -6.20 8.25 -6.75
C ALA A 112 -4.91 9.09 -6.74
N ALA A 113 -3.75 8.46 -6.56
CA ALA A 113 -2.45 9.14 -6.65
C ALA A 113 -2.18 9.73 -8.05
N GLY A 114 -2.75 9.14 -9.10
CA GLY A 114 -2.74 9.67 -10.46
C GLY A 114 -3.63 10.87 -10.73
N GLY A 115 -4.48 11.26 -9.77
CA GLY A 115 -5.53 12.25 -9.97
C GLY A 115 -6.81 11.68 -10.61
N GLY A 116 -6.91 10.36 -10.77
CA GLY A 116 -8.17 9.69 -11.12
C GLY A 116 -9.06 9.64 -9.89
N ARG A 117 -10.27 10.21 -9.97
CA ARG A 117 -11.35 9.99 -9.00
C ARG A 117 -12.38 9.06 -9.59
#